data_AF-A0A957P251-F1
#
_entry.id   AF-A0A957P251-F1
#
_cell.length_a   1.000
_cell.length_b   1.000
_cell.length_c   1.000
_cell.angle_alpha   90.00
_cell.angle_beta   90.00
_cell.angle_gamma   90.00
#
_symmetry.space_group_name_H-M   'P 1'
#
loop_
_entity.id
_entity.type
_entity.pdbx_description
1 polymer ?
#
loop_
_entity_poly.entity_id
_entity_poly.type
_entity_poly.pdbx_seq_one_letter_code
_entity_poly.pdbx_strand_id
1 'polypeptide(L)' 'MSRTKTAKRRIVTFDNGQRRRKTDLLATEEPLEIQLSAGAETRTVAITMRTPGNDYELAAGFLHNEG' A
#
# COMPACT_ATOMS: atom_id res chain seq x y z
N MET A 1 -3.09 2.04 12.81
CA MET A 1 -2.00 2.00 11.82
C MET A 1 -1.89 3.37 11.16
N SER A 2 -0.69 3.82 10.82
CA SER A 2 -0.45 5.19 10.36
C SER A 2 -0.84 5.34 8.90
N ARG A 3 -1.93 6.06 8.61
CA ARG A 3 -2.47 6.33 7.26
C ARG A 3 -1.60 7.24 6.37
N THR A 4 -0.30 7.35 6.64
CA THR A 4 0.58 8.30 5.93
C THR A 4 1.15 7.65 4.69
N LYS A 5 0.90 8.19 3.48
CA LYS A 5 1.40 7.67 2.19
C LYS A 5 2.91 7.41 2.12
N THR A 6 3.69 8.17 2.89
CA THR A 6 5.14 8.08 2.94
C THR A 6 5.66 8.15 4.36
N ALA A 7 6.75 7.45 4.64
CA ALA A 7 7.44 7.48 5.92
C ALA A 7 8.89 7.96 5.74
N LYS A 8 9.33 8.87 6.63
CA LYS A 8 10.75 9.24 6.74
C LYS A 8 11.52 8.10 7.39
N ARG A 9 12.61 7.67 6.77
CA ARG A 9 13.50 6.61 7.27
C ARG A 9 14.96 7.02 7.13
N ARG A 10 15.76 6.68 8.13
CA ARG A 10 17.22 6.80 8.05
C ARG A 10 17.74 5.64 7.22
N ILE A 11 18.43 5.96 6.14
CA ILE A 11 19.06 4.98 5.27
C ILE A 11 20.56 5.21 5.21
N VAL A 12 21.24 4.24 4.62
CA VAL A 12 22.65 4.29 4.30
C VAL A 12 22.79 4.17 2.80
N THR A 13 23.46 5.11 2.17
CA THR A 13 23.83 5.04 0.76
C THR A 13 25.31 4.73 0.60
N PHE A 14 25.66 4.01 -0.45
CA PHE A 14 27.04 3.72 -0.84
C PHE A 14 27.27 4.29 -2.23
N ASP A 15 28.28 5.15 -2.38
CA ASP A 15 28.66 5.77 -3.64
C ASP A 15 30.18 5.99 -3.67
N ASN A 16 30.84 5.59 -4.75
CA ASN A 16 32.31 5.70 -4.93
C ASN A 16 33.13 5.21 -3.72
N GLY A 17 32.76 4.08 -3.13
CA GLY A 17 33.42 3.53 -1.93
C GLY A 17 33.15 4.30 -0.63
N GLN A 18 32.38 5.39 -0.67
CA GLN A 18 31.96 6.16 0.50
C GLN A 18 30.58 5.74 0.99
N ARG A 19 30.45 5.58 2.30
CA ARG A 19 29.17 5.32 2.98
C ARG A 19 28.64 6.61 3.60
N ARG A 20 27.40 6.98 3.28
CA ARG A 20 26.74 8.18 3.85
C ARG A 20 25.42 7.81 4.51
N ARG A 21 25.12 8.42 5.66
CA ARG A 21 23.81 8.32 6.32
C ARG A 21 22.97 9.52 5.88
N LYS A 22 21.74 9.26 5.41
CA LYS A 22 20.77 10.32 5.10
C LYS A 22 19.35 9.89 5.48
N THR A 23 18.45 10.86 5.55
CA THR A 23 17.01 10.59 5.66
C THR A 23 16.41 10.52 4.27
N ASP A 24 15.56 9.53 4.02
CA ASP A 24 14.81 9.40 2.78
C ASP A 24 13.31 9.23 3.04
N LEU A 25 12.50 9.48 2.02
CA LEU A 25 11.06 9.25 2.02
C LEU A 25 10.77 7.92 1.34
N LEU A 26 10.21 6.97 2.08
CA LEU A 26 9.79 5.68 1.54
C LEU A 26 8.27 5.65 1.43
N ALA A 27 7.75 5.06 0.35
CA ALA A 27 6.33 4.73 0.28
C ALA A 27 5.96 3.75 1.40
N THR A 28 4.81 3.95 2.01
CA THR A 28 4.25 2.99 2.96
C THR A 28 3.33 2.03 2.22
N GLU A 29 3.35 0.77 2.59
CA GLU A 29 2.38 -0.21 2.12
C GLU A 29 1.58 -0.77 3.29
N GLU A 30 0.29 -0.94 3.10
CA GLU A 30 -0.62 -1.59 4.04
C GLU A 30 -1.52 -2.57 3.28
N PRO A 31 -1.92 -3.69 3.91
CA PRO A 31 -2.87 -4.60 3.29
C PRO A 31 -4.24 -3.91 3.18
N LEU A 32 -4.90 -4.13 2.05
CA LEU A 32 -6.30 -3.81 1.80
C LEU A 32 -7.03 -5.11 1.48
N GLU A 33 -8.06 -5.39 2.26
CA GLU A 33 -8.99 -6.49 2.00
C GLU A 33 -10.20 -5.95 1.23
N ILE A 34 -10.52 -6.57 0.10
CA ILE A 34 -11.71 -6.27 -0.69
C ILE A 34 -12.72 -7.38 -0.45
N GLN A 35 -13.90 -7.01 0.05
CA GLN A 35 -15.00 -7.92 0.34
C GLN A 35 -16.22 -7.55 -0.51
N LEU A 36 -16.94 -8.56 -0.99
CA LEU A 36 -18.24 -8.41 -1.63
C LEU A 36 -19.32 -8.96 -0.71
N SER A 37 -20.42 -8.23 -0.59
CA SER A 37 -21.59 -8.65 0.18
C SER A 37 -22.79 -8.83 -0.74
N ALA A 38 -23.43 -9.99 -0.68
CA ALA A 38 -24.60 -10.34 -1.47
C ALA A 38 -25.63 -11.05 -0.57
N GLY A 39 -26.76 -10.37 -0.31
CA GLY A 39 -27.75 -10.87 0.65
C GLY A 39 -27.15 -11.02 2.05
N ALA A 40 -27.23 -12.23 2.62
CA ALA A 40 -26.65 -12.54 3.92
C ALA A 40 -25.18 -13.01 3.87
N GLU A 41 -24.61 -13.16 2.67
CA GLU A 41 -23.23 -13.64 2.50
C GLU A 41 -22.28 -12.46 2.31
N THR A 42 -21.09 -12.55 2.91
CA THR A 42 -19.96 -11.66 2.64
C THR A 42 -18.74 -12.52 2.38
N ARG A 43 -18.02 -12.22 1.29
CA ARG A 43 -16.86 -12.98 0.86
C ARG A 43 -15.70 -12.06 0.54
N THR A 44 -14.53 -12.40 1.05
CA THR A 44 -13.25 -11.80 0.64
C THR A 44 -12.92 -12.26 -0.78
N VAL A 45 -12.76 -11.29 -1.68
CA VAL A 45 -12.41 -11.56 -3.10
C VAL A 45 -10.95 -11.29 -3.41
N ALA A 46 -10.30 -10.41 -2.64
CA ALA A 46 -8.88 -10.13 -2.78
C ALA A 46 -8.28 -9.57 -1.48
N ILE A 47 -7.00 -9.82 -1.29
CA ILE A 47 -6.15 -9.11 -0.33
C ILE A 47 -4.94 -8.61 -1.13
N THR A 48 -4.71 -7.30 -1.12
CA THR A 48 -3.61 -6.69 -1.87
C THR A 48 -2.85 -5.67 -1.02
N MET A 49 -1.58 -5.41 -1.36
CA MET A 49 -0.81 -4.34 -0.74
C MET A 49 -1.08 -3.04 -1.48
N ARG A 50 -1.28 -1.94 -0.73
CA ARG A 50 -1.51 -0.61 -1.31
C ARG A 50 -0.74 0.47 -0.58
N THR A 51 -0.42 1.55 -1.30
CA THR A 51 -0.07 2.83 -0.66
C THR A 51 -1.34 3.52 -0.15
N PRO A 52 -1.41 3.96 1.12
CA PRO A 52 -2.66 4.40 1.69
C PRO A 52 -3.34 5.62 1.06
N GLY A 53 -4.67 5.63 0.99
CA GLY A 53 -5.47 6.86 0.79
C GLY A 53 -6.50 6.85 -0.34
N ASN A 54 -6.42 5.92 -1.29
CA ASN A 54 -7.33 5.86 -2.44
C ASN A 54 -8.00 4.47 -2.54
N ASP A 55 -8.53 3.97 -1.43
CA ASP A 55 -8.95 2.56 -1.31
C ASP A 55 -10.21 2.25 -2.12
N TYR A 56 -11.12 3.22 -2.20
CA TYR A 56 -12.36 3.06 -2.94
C TYR A 56 -12.10 2.98 -4.45
N GLU A 57 -11.31 3.91 -4.99
CA GLU A 57 -10.96 3.93 -6.41
C GLU A 57 -10.17 2.67 -6.79
N LEU A 58 -9.25 2.24 -5.92
CA LEU A 58 -8.49 1.01 -6.11
C LEU A 58 -9.42 -0.21 -6.12
N ALA A 59 -10.35 -0.34 -5.16
CA ALA A 59 -11.28 -1.45 -5.10
C ALA A 59 -12.24 -1.46 -6.31
N ALA A 60 -12.76 -0.32 -6.72
CA ALA A 60 -13.63 -0.20 -7.88
C ALA A 60 -12.91 -0.58 -9.18
N GLY A 61 -11.69 -0.06 -9.38
CA GLY A 61 -10.87 -0.41 -10.55
C GLY A 61 -10.44 -1.88 -10.57
N PHE A 62 -10.10 -2.44 -9.40
CA PHE A 62 -9.78 -3.86 -9.25
C PHE A 62 -10.97 -4.74 -9.66
N LEU A 63 -12.16 -4.50 -9.09
CA LEU A 63 -13.37 -5.25 -9.40
C LEU A 63 -13.82 -5.09 -10.86
N HIS A 64 -13.58 -3.92 -11.46
CA HIS A 64 -13.90 -3.70 -12.87
C HIS A 64 -12.99 -4.48 -13.83
N ASN A 65 -11.71 -4.63 -13.50
CA ASN A 65 -10.74 -5.28 -14.39
C ASN A 65 -10.62 -6.79 -14.20
N GLU A 66 -10.83 -7.28 -12.97
CA GLU A 66 -10.73 -8.70 -12.63
C GLU A 66 -12.11 -9.40 -12.65
N GLY A 67 -13.17 -8.67 -13.01
CA GLY A 67 -14.57 -9.12 -13.07
C GLY A 67 -15.02 -9.55 -14.45
#